data_AF-A0A3N1HM38-F1
#
_entry.id   AF-A0A3N1HM38-F1
#
_cell.length_a   1.000
_cell.length_b   1.000
_cell.length_c   1.000
_cell.angle_alpha   90.00
_cell.angle_beta   90.00
_cell.angle_gamma   90.00
#
_symmetry.space_group_name_H-M   'P 1'
#
loop_
_entity.id
_entity.type
_entity.pdbx_description
1 polymer ?
#
loop_
_entity_poly.entity_id
_entity_poly.type
_entity_poly.pdbx_seq_one_letter_code
_entity_poly.pdbx_strand_id
1 'polypeptide(L)'
;MHRALRRALTALLTTVVVGLGTVTAVAPATAQPVTAAAAACSSRAGLPARVSIDRAYQEVRVPLQDSCYNDFVWLDLYGPQGYETMLDWDPAHNGALAYWDVYGWYTQPGTYRVREGYASPHNYTASTSTLVKFGSKAGLTAKRSGGRVTLTACASYYNGSRDAFVPWAGHKATIQKLGRDGRTWSYVKTVGTNRSGCAAHTVSDRYAGTYRVSTYETYQIFGRTSPSVRA
;
A
#
# COMPACT_ATOMS: atom_id res chain seq x y z
N MET A 1 -5.28 -40.18 -27.84
CA MET A 1 -6.12 -41.00 -26.93
C MET A 1 -5.20 -41.87 -26.09
N HIS A 2 -5.05 -41.60 -24.79
CA HIS A 2 -4.99 -42.57 -23.70
C HIS A 2 -4.72 -41.84 -22.38
N ARG A 3 -5.59 -42.12 -21.41
CA ARG A 3 -5.69 -41.55 -20.07
C ARG A 3 -4.66 -42.18 -19.13
N ALA A 4 -4.23 -41.45 -18.09
CA ALA A 4 -3.89 -42.05 -16.80
C ALA A 4 -4.07 -41.02 -15.67
N LEU A 5 -5.23 -41.09 -15.00
CA LEU A 5 -5.45 -40.55 -13.66
C LEU A 5 -4.66 -41.37 -12.64
N ARG A 6 -4.08 -40.71 -11.63
CA ARG A 6 -3.84 -41.33 -10.32
C ARG A 6 -4.31 -40.41 -9.19
N ARG A 7 -5.24 -40.97 -8.41
CA ARG A 7 -5.85 -40.46 -7.18
C ARG A 7 -4.89 -40.63 -6.02
N ALA A 8 -5.00 -39.78 -4.99
CA ALA A 8 -4.85 -40.20 -3.61
C ALA A 8 -5.67 -39.26 -2.70
N LEU A 9 -6.71 -39.80 -2.09
CA LEU A 9 -7.46 -39.22 -0.97
C LEU A 9 -6.60 -39.30 0.30
N THR A 10 -6.72 -38.32 1.18
CA THR A 10 -6.42 -38.53 2.61
C THR A 10 -7.47 -37.77 3.41
N ALA A 11 -8.43 -38.54 3.94
CA ALA A 11 -9.42 -38.07 4.90
C ALA A 11 -8.81 -38.21 6.31
N LEU A 12 -8.91 -37.17 7.13
CA LEU A 12 -8.51 -37.23 8.54
C LEU A 12 -9.75 -37.08 9.43
N LEU A 13 -9.85 -38.00 10.39
CA LEU A 13 -11.00 -38.24 11.24
C LEU A 13 -11.23 -37.16 12.31
N THR A 14 -12.50 -36.88 12.52
CA THR A 14 -13.13 -36.23 13.66
C THR A 14 -13.09 -37.11 14.91
N THR A 15 -12.76 -36.54 16.07
CA THR A 15 -13.06 -37.15 17.38
C THR A 15 -13.67 -36.09 18.28
N VAL A 16 -14.93 -36.32 18.67
CA VAL A 16 -15.71 -35.50 19.60
C VAL A 16 -15.66 -36.19 20.96
N VAL A 17 -15.23 -35.48 22.00
CA VAL A 17 -15.32 -35.92 23.40
C VAL A 17 -16.38 -35.08 24.09
N VAL A 18 -17.44 -35.74 24.57
CA VAL A 18 -18.51 -35.14 25.37
C VAL A 18 -18.22 -35.42 26.84
N GLY A 19 -17.94 -34.38 27.62
CA GLY A 19 -17.81 -34.43 29.08
C GLY A 19 -18.96 -33.70 29.75
N LEU A 20 -19.81 -34.43 30.48
CA LEU A 20 -20.88 -33.92 31.34
C LEU A 20 -20.28 -33.54 32.70
N GLY A 21 -20.13 -32.25 32.97
CA GLY A 21 -19.76 -31.72 34.29
C GLY A 21 -20.85 -30.77 34.80
N THR A 22 -21.44 -31.10 35.94
CA THR A 22 -22.41 -30.26 36.66
C THR A 22 -21.70 -29.08 37.30
N VAL A 23 -21.88 -27.89 36.73
CA VAL A 23 -21.38 -26.62 37.25
C VAL A 23 -22.49 -25.93 38.04
N THR A 24 -22.25 -25.68 39.32
CA THR A 24 -23.08 -24.83 40.18
C THR A 24 -23.10 -23.39 39.65
N ALA A 25 -24.27 -22.91 39.27
CA ALA A 25 -24.48 -21.57 38.71
C ALA A 25 -24.40 -20.50 39.80
N VAL A 26 -23.24 -19.84 39.92
CA VAL A 26 -23.16 -18.51 40.54
C VAL A 26 -23.58 -17.52 39.45
N ALA A 27 -24.73 -16.85 39.65
CA ALA A 27 -25.21 -15.85 38.70
C ALA A 27 -24.16 -14.73 38.55
N PRO A 28 -23.59 -14.52 37.35
CA PRO A 28 -22.69 -13.40 37.14
C PRO A 28 -23.49 -12.11 37.28
N ALA A 29 -23.00 -11.18 38.11
CA ALA A 29 -23.46 -9.81 38.11
C ALA A 29 -23.40 -9.30 36.65
N THR A 30 -24.56 -9.09 36.05
CA THR A 30 -24.67 -8.54 34.70
C THR A 30 -24.16 -7.11 34.73
N ALA A 31 -22.87 -6.93 34.48
CA ALA A 31 -22.32 -5.64 34.09
C ALA A 31 -23.13 -5.20 32.86
N GLN A 32 -23.98 -4.19 33.03
CA GLN A 32 -24.67 -3.61 31.89
C GLN A 32 -23.58 -3.08 30.94
N PRO A 33 -23.64 -3.40 29.63
CA PRO A 33 -22.73 -2.79 28.68
C PRO A 33 -23.00 -1.28 28.72
N VAL A 34 -22.05 -0.53 29.27
CA VAL A 34 -22.04 0.92 29.12
C VAL A 34 -21.75 1.17 27.65
N THR A 35 -22.79 1.31 26.83
CA THR A 35 -22.64 1.81 25.47
C THR A 35 -22.18 3.24 25.61
N ALA A 36 -20.86 3.46 25.55
CA ALA A 36 -20.33 4.81 25.38
C ALA A 36 -21.04 5.42 24.18
N ALA A 37 -21.84 6.46 24.43
CA ALA A 37 -22.49 7.19 23.36
C ALA A 37 -21.38 7.67 22.41
N ALA A 38 -21.37 7.17 21.18
CA ALA A 38 -20.46 7.66 20.16
C ALA A 38 -20.65 9.18 20.09
N ALA A 39 -19.56 9.94 20.22
CA ALA A 39 -19.63 11.39 20.11
C ALA A 39 -20.36 11.76 18.80
N ALA A 40 -21.30 12.69 18.87
CA ALA A 40 -22.12 13.09 17.73
C ALA A 40 -21.30 13.73 16.59
N CYS A 41 -20.05 14.12 16.88
CA CYS A 41 -19.11 14.71 15.96
C CYS A 41 -17.68 14.21 16.24
N SER A 42 -16.74 14.44 15.30
CA SER A 42 -15.32 14.14 15.48
C SER A 42 -14.43 15.00 14.59
N SER A 43 -13.24 15.32 15.08
CA SER A 43 -12.14 15.86 14.28
C SER A 43 -11.11 14.78 13.96
N ARG A 44 -10.61 14.72 12.73
CA ARG A 44 -9.55 13.78 12.34
C ARG A 44 -8.69 14.30 11.20
N ALA A 45 -7.45 13.83 11.15
CA ALA A 45 -6.53 14.13 10.06
C ALA A 45 -6.97 13.39 8.78
N GLY A 46 -7.19 14.12 7.69
CA GLY A 46 -7.46 13.60 6.36
C GLY A 46 -6.20 13.04 5.66
N LEU A 47 -5.49 12.13 6.33
CA LEU A 47 -4.28 11.51 5.77
C LEU A 47 -4.61 10.77 4.46
N PRO A 48 -3.77 10.88 3.41
CA PRO A 48 -3.93 10.05 2.23
C PRO A 48 -3.74 8.58 2.61
N ALA A 49 -4.38 7.65 1.91
CA ALA A 49 -4.22 6.23 2.20
C ALA A 49 -2.76 5.73 2.06
N ARG A 50 -1.98 6.39 1.19
CA ARG A 50 -0.59 6.03 0.86
C ARG A 50 0.25 7.29 0.67
N VAL A 51 1.47 7.28 1.20
CA VAL A 51 2.50 8.29 0.94
C VAL A 51 3.74 7.62 0.36
N SER A 52 4.11 8.00 -0.85
CA SER A 52 5.27 7.44 -1.56
C SER A 52 6.46 8.38 -1.40
N ILE A 53 7.54 7.93 -0.77
CA ILE A 53 8.80 8.68 -0.68
C ILE A 53 9.56 8.52 -2.00
N ASP A 54 9.50 9.53 -2.87
CA ASP A 54 10.09 9.47 -4.22
C ASP A 54 11.13 10.58 -4.51
N ARG A 55 11.51 11.35 -3.48
CA ARG A 55 12.44 12.48 -3.51
C ARG A 55 12.94 12.82 -2.10
N ALA A 56 13.95 13.69 -2.01
CA ALA A 56 14.58 14.11 -0.76
C ALA A 56 13.60 14.69 0.26
N TYR A 57 12.64 15.48 -0.22
CA TYR A 57 11.68 16.23 0.57
C TYR A 57 10.37 16.38 -0.19
N GLN A 58 9.26 16.14 0.49
CA GLN A 58 7.94 16.48 -0.02
C GLN A 58 7.00 16.86 1.14
N GLU A 59 6.09 17.78 0.84
CA GLU A 59 5.03 18.17 1.74
C GLU A 59 3.77 17.35 1.43
N VAL A 60 3.27 16.64 2.43
CA VAL A 60 1.99 15.95 2.35
C VAL A 60 0.92 16.88 2.92
N ARG A 61 0.00 17.29 2.06
CA ARG A 61 -1.16 18.10 2.44
C ARG A 61 -2.14 17.24 3.25
N VAL A 62 -2.44 17.65 4.49
CA VAL A 62 -3.34 16.95 5.39
C VAL A 62 -4.54 17.85 5.74
N PRO A 63 -5.67 17.72 5.03
CA PRO A 63 -6.87 18.48 5.37
C PRO A 63 -7.45 17.99 6.70
N LEU A 64 -8.00 18.91 7.49
CA LEU A 64 -8.82 18.56 8.64
C LEU A 64 -10.17 18.03 8.16
N GLN A 65 -10.59 16.88 8.69
CA GLN A 65 -11.95 16.39 8.55
C GLN A 65 -12.63 16.57 9.89
N ASP A 66 -13.40 17.64 10.01
CA ASP A 66 -14.04 18.01 11.26
C ASP A 66 -15.55 18.19 11.09
N SER A 67 -16.31 17.51 11.94
CA SER A 67 -17.75 17.69 12.08
C SER A 67 -18.15 18.38 13.38
N CYS A 68 -17.18 18.70 14.24
CA CYS A 68 -17.42 19.40 15.50
C CYS A 68 -17.32 20.93 15.37
N TYR A 69 -16.85 21.44 14.23
CA TYR A 69 -16.62 22.88 14.00
C TYR A 69 -15.70 23.48 15.07
N ASN A 70 -14.60 22.80 15.35
CA ASN A 70 -13.56 23.24 16.27
C ASN A 70 -12.80 24.44 15.69
N ASP A 71 -12.52 25.42 16.55
CA ASP A 71 -11.73 26.61 16.21
C ASP A 71 -10.24 26.27 16.08
N PHE A 72 -9.79 25.25 16.83
CA PHE A 72 -8.41 24.79 16.82
C PHE A 72 -8.36 23.28 17.03
N VAL A 73 -7.52 22.60 16.25
CA VAL A 73 -7.27 21.16 16.36
C VAL A 73 -5.78 20.91 16.21
N TRP A 74 -5.19 20.09 17.08
CA TRP A 74 -3.84 19.55 16.91
C TRP A 74 -3.87 18.04 17.15
N LEU A 75 -3.19 17.28 16.31
CA LEU A 75 -3.17 15.83 16.33
C LEU A 75 -1.73 15.33 16.16
N ASP A 76 -1.30 14.43 17.05
CA ASP A 76 0.05 13.86 17.01
C ASP A 76 0.12 12.67 16.06
N LEU A 77 1.05 12.75 15.11
CA LEU A 77 1.33 11.70 14.15
C LEU A 77 2.51 10.85 14.64
N TYR A 78 2.28 9.55 14.75
CA TYR A 78 3.29 8.57 15.15
C TYR A 78 3.62 7.62 14.00
N GLY A 79 4.90 7.46 13.72
CA GLY A 79 5.44 6.51 12.75
C GLY A 79 6.00 5.25 13.41
N PRO A 80 6.67 4.38 12.62
CA PRO A 80 7.35 3.18 13.11
C PRO A 80 8.45 3.46 14.14
N GLN A 81 9.04 4.65 14.14
CA GLN A 81 10.13 5.05 15.03
C GLN A 81 9.66 5.88 16.25
N GLY A 82 8.36 6.09 16.41
CA GLY A 82 7.80 6.90 17.51
C GLY A 82 7.11 8.15 16.99
N TYR A 83 7.17 9.22 17.77
CA TYR A 83 6.61 10.52 17.40
C TYR A 83 7.26 11.03 16.10
N GLU A 84 6.45 11.40 15.12
CA GLU A 84 6.92 11.98 13.85
C GLU A 84 6.78 13.50 13.88
N THR A 85 5.54 13.98 14.08
CA THR A 85 5.22 15.41 14.07
C THR A 85 3.85 15.68 14.69
N MET A 86 3.58 16.95 14.96
CA MET A 86 2.26 17.49 15.30
C MET A 86 1.63 18.05 14.02
N LEU A 87 0.35 17.72 13.80
CA LEU A 87 -0.47 18.33 12.75
C LEU A 87 -1.43 19.29 13.43
N ASP A 88 -1.31 20.59 13.17
CA ASP A 88 -2.21 21.60 13.71
C ASP A 88 -3.04 22.29 12.62
N TRP A 89 -4.25 22.64 13.00
CA TRP A 89 -5.23 23.34 12.19
C TRP A 89 -5.84 24.44 13.03
N ASP A 90 -5.93 25.62 12.43
CA ASP A 90 -6.69 26.74 12.95
C ASP A 90 -7.72 27.14 11.88
N PRO A 91 -8.84 26.41 11.76
CA PRO A 91 -9.86 26.69 10.75
C PRO A 91 -10.41 28.11 10.81
N ALA A 92 -10.38 28.75 11.99
CA ALA A 92 -10.87 30.10 12.19
C ALA A 92 -9.93 31.18 11.59
N HIS A 93 -8.61 30.97 11.64
CA HIS A 93 -7.64 31.99 11.21
C HIS A 93 -6.85 31.60 9.94
N ASN A 94 -6.35 30.36 9.88
CA ASN A 94 -5.40 29.92 8.85
C ASN A 94 -5.93 28.76 7.98
N GLY A 95 -7.15 28.30 8.25
CA GLY A 95 -7.86 27.31 7.47
C GLY A 95 -7.65 25.86 7.93
N ALA A 96 -8.35 24.95 7.26
CA ALA A 96 -8.44 23.53 7.62
C ALA A 96 -7.36 22.67 6.92
N LEU A 97 -6.13 23.18 6.79
CA LEU A 97 -5.04 22.48 6.13
C LEU A 97 -3.72 22.51 6.94
N ALA A 98 -3.16 21.33 7.21
CA ALA A 98 -1.84 21.14 7.79
C ALA A 98 -0.90 20.54 6.74
N TYR A 99 0.41 20.64 6.99
CA TYR A 99 1.45 20.09 6.12
C TYR A 99 2.31 19.11 6.93
N TRP A 100 2.50 17.91 6.40
CA TRP A 100 3.41 16.92 6.94
C TRP A 100 4.63 16.80 6.05
N ASP A 101 5.77 17.21 6.60
CA ASP A 101 7.06 17.13 5.94
C ASP A 101 7.60 15.70 5.96
N VAL A 102 7.82 15.16 4.76
CA VAL A 102 8.35 13.81 4.57
C VAL A 102 9.73 13.92 3.96
N TYR A 103 10.73 13.48 4.71
CA TYR A 103 12.13 13.52 4.31
C TYR A 103 12.61 12.13 3.93
N GLY A 104 13.15 11.98 2.73
CA GLY A 104 13.58 10.70 2.19
C GLY A 104 14.66 10.02 3.01
N TRP A 105 15.53 10.79 3.67
CA TRP A 105 16.64 10.30 4.49
C TRP A 105 16.24 9.98 5.94
N TYR A 106 15.08 10.44 6.42
CA TYR A 106 14.64 10.31 7.81
C TYR A 106 13.38 9.42 7.93
N THR A 107 12.32 9.78 7.20
CA THR A 107 11.01 9.11 7.27
C THR A 107 11.13 7.65 6.85
N GLN A 108 10.82 6.73 7.75
CA GLN A 108 10.94 5.29 7.49
C GLN A 108 9.66 4.71 6.86
N PRO A 109 9.77 3.72 5.96
CA PRO A 109 8.61 2.96 5.53
C PRO A 109 7.86 2.29 6.69
N GLY A 110 6.53 2.38 6.67
CA GLY A 110 5.66 1.72 7.63
C GLY A 110 4.31 2.41 7.77
N THR A 111 3.56 2.02 8.79
CA THR A 111 2.24 2.59 9.07
C THR A 111 2.36 3.74 10.05
N TYR A 112 1.89 4.91 9.63
CA TYR A 112 1.79 6.11 10.45
C TYR A 112 0.36 6.26 10.96
N ARG A 113 0.19 6.67 12.21
CA ARG A 113 -1.11 6.74 12.89
C ARG A 113 -1.23 8.00 13.71
N VAL A 114 -2.39 8.64 13.66
CA VAL A 114 -2.79 9.64 14.64
C VAL A 114 -3.24 8.93 15.91
N ARG A 115 -2.69 9.30 17.08
CA ARG A 115 -3.01 8.63 18.36
C ARG A 115 -3.59 9.57 19.40
N GLU A 116 -3.06 10.78 19.47
CA GLU A 116 -3.33 11.76 20.51
C GLU A 116 -3.60 13.10 19.84
N GLY A 117 -4.17 14.01 20.58
CA GLY A 117 -4.41 15.36 20.12
C GLY A 117 -5.36 16.10 21.03
N TYR A 118 -5.63 17.34 20.66
CA TYR A 118 -6.70 18.10 21.28
C TYR A 118 -7.45 18.92 20.26
N ALA A 119 -8.71 19.14 20.56
CA ALA A 119 -9.61 19.90 19.72
C ALA A 119 -10.47 20.80 20.62
N SER A 120 -10.59 22.06 20.24
CA SER A 120 -11.33 23.07 21.00
C SER A 120 -12.42 23.69 20.14
N PRO A 121 -13.65 23.84 20.68
CA PRO A 121 -14.05 23.55 22.07
C PRO A 121 -14.41 22.09 22.35
N HIS A 122 -14.51 21.25 21.31
CA HIS A 122 -14.96 19.86 21.42
C HIS A 122 -13.79 18.89 21.28
N ASN A 123 -13.35 18.32 22.40
CA ASN A 123 -12.19 17.42 22.45
C ASN A 123 -12.51 15.98 21.98
N TYR A 124 -13.12 15.85 20.80
CA TYR A 124 -13.47 14.58 20.17
C TYR A 124 -12.59 14.33 18.94
N THR A 125 -11.51 13.58 19.12
CA THR A 125 -10.58 13.24 18.03
C THR A 125 -10.73 11.79 17.60
N ALA A 126 -10.60 11.50 16.29
CA ALA A 126 -10.59 10.14 15.77
C ALA A 126 -9.24 9.76 15.14
N SER A 127 -8.81 8.52 15.38
CA SER A 127 -7.57 7.98 14.82
C SER A 127 -7.70 7.74 13.32
N THR A 128 -6.68 8.13 12.56
CA THR A 128 -6.49 7.78 11.15
C THR A 128 -5.11 7.22 10.93
N SER A 129 -4.89 6.58 9.78
CA SER A 129 -3.59 6.00 9.46
C SER A 129 -3.27 6.11 7.98
N THR A 130 -1.97 6.10 7.68
CA THR A 130 -1.45 6.08 6.31
C THR A 130 -0.27 5.13 6.20
N LEU A 131 -0.10 4.54 5.02
CA LEU A 131 1.03 3.67 4.71
C LEU A 131 2.10 4.46 3.96
N VAL A 132 3.29 4.55 4.53
CA VAL A 132 4.45 5.17 3.92
C VAL A 132 5.38 4.10 3.37
N LYS A 133 5.83 4.25 2.12
CA LYS A 133 6.86 3.40 1.51
C LYS A 133 7.69 4.21 0.53
N PHE A 134 8.88 3.71 0.19
CA PHE A 134 9.65 4.25 -0.92
C PHE A 134 8.93 4.05 -2.25
N GLY A 135 8.99 5.07 -3.09
CA GLY A 135 8.48 5.04 -4.45
C GLY A 135 9.35 4.19 -5.36
N SER A 136 8.74 3.60 -6.38
CA SER A 136 9.46 2.92 -7.46
C SER A 136 9.16 3.53 -8.82
N LYS A 137 10.00 3.19 -9.80
CA LYS A 137 9.78 3.42 -11.23
C LYS A 137 9.82 2.07 -11.93
N ALA A 138 8.91 1.87 -12.87
CA ALA A 138 8.87 0.73 -13.75
C ALA A 138 8.86 1.24 -15.21
N GLY A 139 9.74 0.69 -16.04
CA GLY A 139 9.85 1.03 -17.45
C GLY A 139 9.83 -0.24 -18.30
N LEU A 140 9.24 -0.14 -19.48
CA LEU A 140 9.27 -1.20 -20.49
C LEU A 140 9.68 -0.59 -21.82
N THR A 141 10.64 -1.23 -22.50
CA THR A 141 10.92 -0.96 -23.91
C THR A 141 10.67 -2.21 -24.71
N ALA A 142 10.37 -2.04 -26.00
CA ALA A 142 10.06 -3.14 -26.88
C ALA A 142 10.73 -2.96 -28.24
N LYS A 143 11.35 -4.03 -28.76
CA LYS A 143 11.97 -4.06 -30.08
C LYS A 143 11.42 -5.24 -30.87
N ARG A 144 10.78 -4.98 -32.00
CA ARG A 144 10.28 -6.02 -32.92
C ARG A 144 11.33 -6.37 -33.97
N SER A 145 11.45 -7.66 -34.28
CA SER A 145 12.19 -8.16 -35.43
C SER A 145 11.46 -9.38 -36.00
N GLY A 146 10.79 -9.21 -37.14
CA GLY A 146 9.92 -10.24 -37.73
C GLY A 146 8.77 -10.63 -36.78
N GLY A 147 8.60 -11.93 -36.56
CA GLY A 147 7.60 -12.50 -35.64
C GLY A 147 8.01 -12.55 -34.17
N ARG A 148 9.03 -11.77 -33.76
CA ARG A 148 9.55 -11.75 -32.39
C ARG A 148 9.56 -10.33 -31.84
N VAL A 149 9.25 -10.21 -30.55
CA VAL A 149 9.33 -8.94 -29.80
C VAL A 149 10.20 -9.16 -28.58
N THR A 150 11.32 -8.43 -28.50
CA THR A 150 12.16 -8.37 -27.31
C THR A 150 11.67 -7.24 -26.41
N LEU A 151 11.26 -7.60 -25.21
CA LEU A 151 10.74 -6.72 -24.18
C LEU A 151 11.81 -6.55 -23.10
N THR A 152 12.22 -5.32 -22.82
CA THR A 152 13.18 -5.02 -21.74
C THR A 152 12.45 -4.29 -20.62
N ALA A 153 12.22 -4.99 -19.52
CA ALA A 153 11.64 -4.47 -18.31
C ALA A 153 12.73 -3.92 -17.40
N CYS A 154 12.57 -2.70 -16.89
CA CYS A 154 13.47 -2.09 -15.92
C CYS A 154 12.69 -1.60 -14.69
N ALA A 155 13.31 -1.72 -13.52
CA ALA A 155 12.78 -1.29 -12.25
C ALA A 155 13.86 -0.56 -11.44
N SER A 156 13.46 0.51 -10.79
CA SER A 156 14.27 1.23 -9.79
C SER A 156 13.39 1.63 -8.62
N TYR A 157 14.00 1.88 -7.46
CA TYR A 157 13.33 2.40 -6.29
C TYR A 157 14.10 3.59 -5.71
N TYR A 158 13.39 4.50 -5.06
CA TYR A 158 14.03 5.61 -4.38
C TYR A 158 14.71 5.12 -3.11
N ASN A 159 16.00 5.40 -2.98
CA ASN A 159 16.81 5.05 -1.82
C ASN A 159 17.07 6.32 -1.01
N GLY A 160 16.43 6.41 0.16
CA GLY A 160 16.53 7.56 1.06
C GLY A 160 17.95 7.95 1.45
N SER A 161 18.81 6.98 1.74
CA SER A 161 20.20 7.21 2.15
C SER A 161 21.09 7.73 1.02
N ARG A 162 20.71 7.51 -0.24
CA ARG A 162 21.44 7.97 -1.43
C ARG A 162 20.79 9.16 -2.12
N ASP A 163 19.64 9.59 -1.62
CA ASP A 163 18.78 10.60 -2.25
C ASP A 163 18.61 10.41 -3.77
N ALA A 164 18.39 9.16 -4.19
CA ALA A 164 18.37 8.83 -5.61
C ALA A 164 17.55 7.57 -5.90
N PHE A 165 17.06 7.47 -7.14
CA PHE A 165 16.56 6.21 -7.68
C PHE A 165 17.73 5.28 -8.00
N VAL A 166 17.73 4.09 -7.40
CA VAL A 166 18.74 3.07 -7.65
C VAL A 166 18.13 1.84 -8.34
N PRO A 167 18.93 1.08 -9.11
CA PRO A 167 18.48 -0.17 -9.71
C PRO A 167 17.85 -1.11 -8.69
N TRP A 168 16.66 -1.62 -9.00
CA TRP A 168 15.98 -2.59 -8.15
C TRP A 168 16.38 -4.00 -8.56
N ALA A 169 17.60 -4.41 -8.21
CA ALA A 169 18.19 -5.68 -8.62
C ALA A 169 17.53 -6.90 -7.96
N GLY A 170 17.45 -8.02 -8.68
CA GLY A 170 16.87 -9.28 -8.20
C GLY A 170 15.35 -9.26 -8.02
N HIS A 171 14.68 -8.15 -8.39
CA HIS A 171 13.26 -7.96 -8.15
C HIS A 171 12.40 -8.54 -9.27
N LYS A 172 11.18 -8.95 -8.90
CA LYS A 172 10.23 -9.52 -9.85
C LYS A 172 9.51 -8.41 -10.63
N ALA A 173 9.48 -8.55 -11.95
CA ALA A 173 8.74 -7.71 -12.86
C ALA A 173 7.86 -8.57 -13.78
N THR A 174 6.55 -8.35 -13.79
CA THR A 174 5.58 -9.09 -14.59
C THR A 174 5.23 -8.32 -15.85
N ILE A 175 5.61 -8.89 -16.99
CA ILE A 175 5.26 -8.42 -18.32
C ILE A 175 3.84 -8.88 -18.63
N GLN A 176 3.04 -7.97 -19.16
CA GLN A 176 1.66 -8.21 -19.57
C GLN A 176 1.43 -7.69 -20.99
N LYS A 177 0.50 -8.32 -21.70
CA LYS A 177 0.04 -7.92 -23.03
C LYS A 177 -1.43 -7.53 -22.96
N LEU A 178 -1.81 -6.44 -23.60
CA LEU A 178 -3.20 -6.03 -23.72
C LEU A 178 -3.94 -6.99 -24.67
N GLY A 179 -5.09 -7.49 -24.21
CA GLY A 179 -5.98 -8.35 -24.97
C GLY A 179 -6.59 -7.62 -26.17
N ARG A 180 -7.21 -8.41 -27.06
CA ARG A 180 -7.88 -7.88 -28.26
C ARG A 180 -9.07 -6.97 -27.93
N ASP A 181 -9.63 -7.10 -26.74
CA ASP A 181 -10.69 -6.24 -26.21
C ASP A 181 -10.22 -4.83 -25.85
N GLY A 182 -8.91 -4.58 -25.87
CA GLY A 182 -8.31 -3.30 -25.49
C GLY A 182 -8.41 -2.96 -24.00
N ARG A 183 -8.81 -3.91 -23.15
CA ARG A 183 -9.11 -3.67 -21.72
C ARG A 183 -8.42 -4.65 -20.79
N THR A 184 -8.36 -5.93 -21.16
CA THR A 184 -7.80 -6.96 -20.28
C THR A 184 -6.29 -7.08 -20.48
N TRP A 185 -5.55 -7.23 -19.38
CA TRP A 185 -4.11 -7.44 -19.44
C TRP A 185 -3.80 -8.91 -19.14
N SER A 186 -3.35 -9.63 -20.16
CA SER A 186 -2.95 -11.02 -20.05
C SER A 186 -1.50 -11.14 -19.58
N TYR A 187 -1.24 -12.09 -18.69
CA TYR A 187 0.10 -12.44 -18.26
C TYR A 187 0.94 -12.94 -19.44
N VAL A 188 2.17 -12.44 -19.56
CA VAL A 188 3.16 -12.95 -20.52
C VAL A 188 4.24 -13.72 -19.78
N LYS A 189 4.95 -13.03 -18.87
CA LYS A 189 6.09 -13.61 -18.15
C LYS A 189 6.45 -12.75 -16.93
N THR A 190 6.81 -13.39 -15.82
CA THR A 190 7.58 -12.74 -14.76
C THR A 190 9.07 -12.95 -14.99
N VAL A 191 9.84 -11.87 -14.93
CA VAL A 191 11.30 -11.84 -15.02
C VAL A 191 11.90 -11.32 -13.72
N GLY A 192 13.12 -11.73 -13.40
CA GLY A 192 13.93 -11.16 -12.32
C GLY A 192 14.90 -10.14 -12.89
N THR A 193 14.93 -8.93 -12.36
CA THR A 193 15.87 -7.88 -12.78
C THR A 193 17.31 -8.23 -12.40
N ASN A 194 18.27 -7.85 -13.24
CA ASN A 194 19.69 -8.03 -13.00
C ASN A 194 20.27 -6.87 -12.16
N ARG A 195 21.61 -6.77 -12.06
CA ARG A 195 22.30 -5.70 -11.32
C ARG A 195 22.02 -4.28 -11.82
N SER A 196 21.67 -4.10 -13.10
CA SER A 196 21.26 -2.80 -13.64
C SER A 196 19.77 -2.52 -13.45
N GLY A 197 19.05 -3.40 -12.74
CA GLY A 197 17.62 -3.25 -12.49
C GLY A 197 16.78 -3.61 -13.71
N CYS A 198 17.34 -4.29 -14.71
CA CYS A 198 16.64 -4.61 -15.95
C CYS A 198 16.62 -6.12 -16.25
N ALA A 199 15.67 -6.55 -17.06
CA ALA A 199 15.59 -7.91 -17.58
C ALA A 199 14.94 -7.90 -18.97
N ALA A 200 15.50 -8.69 -19.89
CA ALA A 200 14.96 -8.85 -21.23
C ALA A 200 14.24 -10.19 -21.37
N HIS A 201 13.13 -10.19 -22.10
CA HIS A 201 12.42 -11.40 -22.50
C HIS A 201 11.91 -11.26 -23.93
N THR A 202 12.12 -12.29 -24.74
CA THR A 202 11.64 -12.32 -26.12
C THR A 202 10.40 -13.19 -26.22
N VAL A 203 9.32 -12.62 -26.76
CA VAL A 203 8.09 -13.33 -27.08
C VAL A 203 7.95 -13.54 -28.58
N SER A 204 7.43 -14.70 -28.98
CA SER A 204 7.00 -14.93 -30.36
C SER A 204 5.60 -14.35 -30.53
N ASP A 205 5.48 -13.33 -31.38
CA ASP A 205 4.21 -12.66 -31.67
C ASP A 205 4.15 -12.21 -33.12
N ARG A 206 3.27 -12.84 -33.89
CA ARG A 206 3.09 -12.55 -35.33
C ARG A 206 2.53 -11.15 -35.57
N TYR A 207 1.74 -10.63 -34.64
CA TYR A 207 1.02 -9.35 -34.80
C TYR A 207 1.54 -8.31 -33.82
N ALA A 208 1.37 -7.03 -34.14
CA ALA A 208 1.65 -5.94 -33.22
C ALA A 208 0.87 -6.11 -31.91
N GLY A 209 1.51 -5.84 -30.78
CA GLY A 209 0.91 -5.95 -29.45
C GLY A 209 1.22 -4.73 -28.59
N THR A 210 0.34 -4.46 -27.63
CA THR A 210 0.57 -3.45 -26.59
C THR A 210 0.99 -4.18 -25.31
N TYR A 211 2.09 -3.76 -24.71
CA TYR A 211 2.72 -4.40 -23.56
C TYR A 211 2.90 -3.42 -22.42
N ARG A 212 2.94 -3.92 -21.18
CA ARG A 212 3.37 -3.15 -20.00
C ARG A 212 4.11 -4.05 -19.03
N VAL A 213 4.78 -3.46 -18.06
CA VAL A 213 5.37 -4.21 -16.94
C VAL A 213 4.85 -3.70 -15.61
N SER A 214 4.59 -4.60 -14.67
CA SER A 214 4.30 -4.27 -13.27
C SER A 214 5.37 -4.85 -12.35
N THR A 215 5.76 -4.09 -11.34
CA THR A 215 6.67 -4.53 -10.28
C THR A 215 5.88 -4.88 -9.03
N TYR A 216 6.38 -5.83 -8.25
CA TYR A 216 5.73 -6.25 -7.02
C TYR A 216 6.00 -5.26 -5.89
N GLU A 217 4.97 -5.00 -5.09
CA GLU A 217 5.12 -4.26 -3.84
C GLU A 217 5.87 -5.12 -2.81
N THR A 218 6.69 -4.47 -1.99
CA THR A 218 7.32 -5.07 -0.80
C THR A 218 6.83 -4.36 0.45
N TYR A 219 7.32 -4.75 1.62
CA TYR A 219 7.02 -4.04 2.87
C TYR A 219 7.60 -2.61 2.90
N GLN A 220 8.66 -2.32 2.12
CA GLN A 220 9.32 -1.00 2.11
C GLN A 220 9.11 -0.18 0.85
N ILE A 221 8.77 -0.82 -0.28
CA ILE A 221 8.74 -0.17 -1.59
C ILE A 221 7.40 -0.43 -2.25
N PHE A 222 6.73 0.61 -2.72
CA PHE A 222 5.51 0.48 -3.51
C PHE A 222 5.80 -0.12 -4.89
N GLY A 223 4.98 -1.08 -5.30
CA GLY A 223 4.99 -1.58 -6.66
C GLY A 223 4.48 -0.51 -7.64
N ARG A 224 4.88 -0.62 -8.91
CA ARG A 224 4.44 0.29 -9.97
C ARG A 224 4.26 -0.43 -11.29
N THR A 225 3.29 0.05 -12.06
CA THR A 225 3.04 -0.36 -13.44
C THR A 225 3.59 0.71 -14.38
N SER A 226 4.32 0.28 -15.41
CA SER A 226 4.86 1.18 -16.43
C SER A 226 3.76 1.74 -17.33
N PRO A 227 4.03 2.83 -18.07
CA PRO A 227 3.32 3.12 -19.31
C PRO A 227 3.34 1.90 -20.25
N SER A 228 2.35 1.83 -21.13
CA SER A 228 2.32 0.78 -22.14
C SER A 228 3.18 1.14 -23.35
N VAL A 229 3.72 0.13 -24.02
CA VAL A 229 4.49 0.26 -25.26
C VAL A 229 3.91 -0.64 -26.34
N ARG A 230 3.90 -0.16 -27.59
CA ARG A 230 3.46 -0.94 -28.74
C ARG A 230 4.68 -1.48 -29.49
N ALA A 231 4.64 -2.76 -29.84
CA ALA A 231 5.65 -3.38 -30.70
C ALA A 231 5.02 -4.35 -31.66
#